data_AF-A0A1G9Y965-F1
#
_entry.id   AF-A0A1G9Y965-F1
#
_cell.length_a   1.000
_cell.length_b   1.000
_cell.length_c   1.000
_cell.angle_alpha   90.00
_cell.angle_beta   90.00
_cell.angle_gamma   90.00
#
_symmetry.space_group_name_H-M   'P 1'
#
loop_
_entity.id
_entity.type
_entity.pdbx_description
1 polymer ?
#
loop_
_entity_poly.entity_id
_entity_poly.type
_entity_poly.pdbx_seq_one_letter_code
_entity_poly.pdbx_strand_id
1 'polypeptide(L)'
;MSLQVKVKKKELSSYFFAIVMYHIFFVRWYYFESYDLFKYILIFIAGILLLLNVRVINQKKNLTLNFFVFLFCCIALYSSYLNAGGVSGSTLRGIVFICTVVEIFAFIKVLAVKKQLSVLFKSFYVLSLFYCVITDLILLLIPNLYYANISNYFIGNKFTVSYLHIYLVIFYYFINKEKIERGFNSKRMILICYFLWAFIISFITECTTGIIGCLLVLIFFKIKSNLFTAKKWLLLLAVSDSILILFDNLILSIPVVQYFIINVLGESLDLHGRLQMYESVLPLIQEEFLFGYGANNYYNVLYSLVKAPNAQNGFLNSLVQYGIIGTVALVILLYFMLWLGQNSKRAKPFFILVFMLTILSSVEITINIYFVFFVALIFGIRLEDDVSVRKDLMVR
;
A
#
# COMPACT_ATOMS: atom_id res chain seq x y z
N MET A 1 -4.55 15.92 -37.02
CA MET A 1 -5.51 14.82 -36.77
C MET A 1 -5.83 14.82 -35.28
N SER A 2 -6.90 15.50 -34.89
CA SER A 2 -7.27 15.77 -33.49
C SER A 2 -7.88 14.53 -32.83
N LEU A 3 -7.25 14.07 -31.76
CA LEU A 3 -7.76 13.02 -30.88
C LEU A 3 -8.94 13.57 -30.06
N GLN A 4 -10.14 13.61 -30.63
CA GLN A 4 -11.37 13.74 -29.83
C GLN A 4 -11.62 12.41 -29.10
N VAL A 5 -11.12 12.32 -27.88
CA VAL A 5 -11.53 11.28 -26.93
C VAL A 5 -12.97 11.58 -26.54
N LYS A 6 -13.95 10.97 -27.21
CA LYS A 6 -15.35 10.93 -26.75
C LYS A 6 -15.42 10.10 -25.46
N VAL A 7 -15.13 10.73 -24.32
CA VAL A 7 -15.35 10.14 -23.00
C VAL A 7 -16.86 9.98 -22.81
N LYS A 8 -17.35 8.74 -22.68
CA LYS A 8 -18.77 8.50 -22.38
C LYS A 8 -19.06 9.09 -21.00
N LYS A 9 -20.19 9.78 -20.80
CA LYS A 9 -20.59 10.41 -19.52
C LYS A 9 -20.44 9.49 -18.29
N LYS A 10 -20.64 8.17 -18.48
CA LYS A 10 -20.47 7.13 -17.46
C LYS A 10 -19.01 6.86 -17.04
N GLU A 11 -18.05 7.11 -17.92
CA GLU A 11 -16.61 7.00 -17.62
C GLU A 11 -16.11 8.24 -16.86
N LEU A 12 -16.66 9.44 -17.15
CA LEU A 12 -16.28 10.68 -16.47
C LEU A 12 -16.49 10.60 -14.95
N SER A 13 -17.61 10.06 -14.49
CA SER A 13 -17.85 9.81 -13.06
C SER A 13 -16.82 8.86 -12.44
N SER A 14 -16.34 7.87 -13.20
CA SER A 14 -15.31 6.92 -12.73
C SER A 14 -13.93 7.55 -12.68
N TYR A 15 -13.62 8.46 -13.61
CA TYR A 15 -12.41 9.29 -13.58
C TYR A 15 -12.38 10.18 -12.35
N PHE A 16 -13.48 10.92 -12.09
CA PHE A 16 -13.59 11.75 -10.90
C PHE A 16 -13.44 10.92 -9.61
N PHE A 17 -14.13 9.78 -9.54
CA PHE A 17 -14.02 8.91 -8.38
C PHE A 17 -12.58 8.39 -8.18
N ALA A 18 -11.90 7.96 -9.25
CA ALA A 18 -10.50 7.56 -9.17
C ALA A 18 -9.57 8.69 -8.71
N ILE A 19 -9.81 9.93 -9.13
CA ILE A 19 -9.04 11.10 -8.69
C ILE A 19 -9.23 11.31 -7.18
N VAL A 20 -10.47 11.32 -6.70
CA VAL A 20 -10.78 11.48 -5.27
C VAL A 20 -10.07 10.39 -4.45
N MET A 21 -10.23 9.12 -4.85
CA MET A 21 -9.60 7.99 -4.14
C MET A 21 -8.08 8.06 -4.16
N TYR A 22 -7.47 8.50 -5.26
CA TYR A 22 -6.03 8.70 -5.32
C TYR A 22 -5.53 9.70 -4.27
N HIS A 23 -6.24 10.83 -4.10
CA HIS A 23 -5.85 11.86 -3.13
C HIS A 23 -6.07 11.43 -1.68
N ILE A 24 -7.06 10.59 -1.40
CA ILE A 24 -7.27 10.01 -0.06
C ILE A 24 -6.11 9.09 0.32
N PHE A 25 -5.59 8.32 -0.65
CA PHE A 25 -4.61 7.27 -0.39
C PHE A 25 -3.17 7.77 -0.51
N PHE A 26 -2.79 8.31 -1.67
CA PHE A 26 -1.38 8.51 -2.08
C PHE A 26 -0.83 9.91 -1.81
N VAL A 27 -1.71 10.88 -1.60
CA VAL A 27 -1.29 12.26 -1.37
C VAL A 27 -1.31 12.51 0.13
N ARG A 28 -0.26 13.12 0.66
CA ARG A 28 -0.25 13.70 2.01
C ARG A 28 0.58 14.96 1.96
N TRP A 29 -0.08 16.11 2.12
CA TRP A 29 0.57 17.40 2.09
C TRP A 29 0.81 17.88 3.52
N TYR A 30 2.07 17.84 3.95
CA TYR A 30 2.47 18.38 5.25
C TYR A 30 2.50 19.92 5.26
N TYR A 31 2.58 20.56 4.08
CA TYR A 31 2.53 22.01 3.90
C TYR A 31 1.15 22.63 4.16
N PHE A 32 0.12 21.81 4.26
CA PHE A 32 -1.25 22.27 4.41
C PHE A 32 -1.76 21.88 5.79
N GLU A 33 -1.78 22.83 6.72
CA GLU A 33 -2.17 22.58 8.12
C GLU A 33 -3.57 21.95 8.24
N SER A 34 -4.49 22.34 7.35
CA SER A 34 -5.85 21.79 7.30
C SER A 34 -6.00 20.56 6.39
N TYR A 35 -4.90 19.86 6.08
CA TYR A 35 -4.92 18.70 5.19
C TYR A 35 -5.80 17.56 5.73
N ASP A 36 -5.81 17.33 7.04
CA ASP A 36 -6.65 16.29 7.64
C ASP A 36 -8.15 16.58 7.41
N LEU A 37 -8.58 17.83 7.55
CA LEU A 37 -9.96 18.25 7.24
C LEU A 37 -10.28 18.05 5.77
N PHE A 38 -9.37 18.44 4.87
CA PHE A 38 -9.54 18.21 3.43
C PHE A 38 -9.65 16.72 3.10
N LYS A 39 -8.83 15.88 3.73
CA LYS A 39 -8.92 14.42 3.58
C LYS A 39 -10.27 13.89 4.06
N TYR A 40 -10.82 14.41 5.16
CA TYR A 40 -12.15 14.01 5.64
C TYR A 40 -13.26 14.40 4.66
N ILE A 41 -13.16 15.59 4.04
CA ILE A 41 -14.10 16.02 3.00
C ILE A 41 -14.02 15.07 1.80
N LEU A 42 -12.82 14.67 1.36
CA LEU A 42 -12.66 13.73 0.26
C LEU A 42 -13.24 12.35 0.57
N ILE A 43 -13.03 11.83 1.78
CA ILE A 43 -13.64 10.57 2.26
C ILE A 43 -15.17 10.71 2.22
N PHE A 44 -15.72 11.79 2.75
CA PHE A 44 -17.17 12.03 2.67
C PHE A 44 -17.70 12.06 1.23
N ILE A 45 -17.00 12.73 0.31
CA ILE A 45 -17.34 12.74 -1.12
C ILE A 45 -17.28 11.32 -1.71
N ALA A 46 -16.24 10.54 -1.39
CA ALA A 46 -16.11 9.15 -1.82
C ALA A 46 -17.29 8.30 -1.31
N GLY A 47 -17.68 8.47 -0.05
CA GLY A 47 -18.89 7.88 0.53
C GLY A 47 -20.16 8.19 -0.27
N ILE A 48 -20.39 9.46 -0.63
CA ILE A 48 -21.53 9.85 -1.47
C ILE A 48 -21.48 9.14 -2.83
N LEU A 49 -20.31 9.12 -3.50
CA LEU A 49 -20.13 8.44 -4.78
C LEU A 49 -20.41 6.93 -4.68
N LEU A 50 -20.10 6.30 -3.54
CA LEU A 50 -20.42 4.90 -3.28
C LEU A 50 -21.91 4.66 -3.05
N LEU A 51 -22.60 5.55 -2.32
CA LEU A 51 -24.04 5.46 -2.09
C LEU A 51 -24.82 5.49 -3.41
N LEU A 52 -24.39 6.31 -4.38
CA LEU A 52 -24.94 6.32 -5.74
C LEU A 52 -24.77 4.97 -6.47
N ASN A 53 -23.90 4.09 -5.98
CA ASN A 53 -23.61 2.77 -6.52
C ASN A 53 -24.00 1.62 -5.57
N VAL A 54 -24.83 1.88 -4.56
CA VAL A 54 -25.19 0.90 -3.51
C VAL A 54 -25.76 -0.40 -4.07
N ARG A 55 -26.52 -0.34 -5.18
CA ARG A 55 -27.08 -1.53 -5.86
C ARG A 55 -25.99 -2.49 -6.37
N VAL A 56 -24.84 -1.96 -6.79
CA VAL A 56 -23.69 -2.76 -7.24
C VAL A 56 -22.97 -3.37 -6.05
N ILE A 57 -22.85 -2.60 -4.96
CA ILE A 57 -22.20 -3.04 -3.71
C ILE A 57 -22.99 -4.17 -3.06
N ASN A 58 -24.32 -4.05 -3.01
CA ASN A 58 -25.25 -5.01 -2.39
C ASN A 58 -25.49 -6.30 -3.18
N GLN A 59 -24.84 -6.47 -4.34
CA GLN A 59 -24.90 -7.76 -5.03
C GLN A 59 -24.34 -8.86 -4.12
N LYS A 60 -25.10 -9.94 -3.92
CA LYS A 60 -24.77 -11.11 -3.07
C LYS A 60 -23.50 -11.87 -3.49
N LYS A 61 -22.74 -11.37 -4.47
CA LYS A 61 -21.43 -11.91 -4.83
C LYS A 61 -20.42 -11.55 -3.75
N ASN A 62 -19.67 -12.56 -3.30
CA ASN A 62 -18.59 -12.46 -2.33
C ASN A 62 -19.03 -12.05 -0.91
N LEU A 63 -20.15 -12.60 -0.42
CA LEU A 63 -20.62 -12.38 0.97
C LEU A 63 -19.56 -12.70 2.02
N THR A 64 -18.79 -13.77 1.82
CA THR A 64 -17.69 -14.16 2.72
C THR A 64 -16.63 -13.06 2.82
N LEU A 65 -16.31 -12.38 1.71
CA LEU A 65 -15.35 -11.27 1.72
C LEU A 65 -15.92 -10.05 2.45
N ASN A 66 -17.19 -9.72 2.20
CA ASN A 66 -17.89 -8.66 2.92
C ASN A 66 -17.88 -8.93 4.44
N PHE A 67 -18.09 -10.18 4.85
CA PHE A 67 -18.02 -10.59 6.26
C PHE A 67 -16.63 -10.33 6.86
N PHE A 68 -15.54 -10.73 6.19
CA PHE A 68 -14.19 -10.48 6.69
C PHE A 68 -13.83 -8.98 6.73
N VAL A 69 -14.27 -8.20 5.74
CA VAL A 69 -14.12 -6.73 5.77
C VAL A 69 -14.85 -6.15 6.99
N PHE A 70 -16.11 -6.53 7.20
CA PHE A 70 -16.91 -6.07 8.33
C PHE A 70 -16.31 -6.48 9.67
N LEU A 71 -15.88 -7.74 9.80
CA LEU A 71 -15.25 -8.28 11.00
C LEU A 71 -13.99 -7.49 11.38
N PHE A 72 -13.07 -7.31 10.43
CA PHE A 72 -11.86 -6.52 10.65
C PHE A 72 -12.20 -5.08 11.04
N CYS A 73 -13.15 -4.44 10.34
CA CYS A 73 -13.56 -3.07 10.64
C CYS A 73 -14.15 -2.93 12.06
N CYS A 74 -14.97 -3.90 12.50
CA CYS A 74 -15.54 -3.89 13.85
C CYS A 74 -14.45 -4.01 14.92
N ILE A 75 -13.49 -4.92 14.73
CA ILE A 75 -12.40 -5.12 15.69
C ILE A 75 -11.49 -3.88 15.74
N ALA A 76 -11.14 -3.31 14.58
CA ALA A 76 -10.36 -2.09 14.50
C ALA A 76 -11.07 -0.89 15.17
N LEU A 77 -12.39 -0.79 15.02
CA LEU A 77 -13.18 0.29 15.64
C LEU A 77 -13.22 0.12 17.15
N TYR A 78 -13.46 -1.12 17.59
CA TYR A 78 -13.52 -1.47 18.98
C TYR A 78 -12.18 -1.19 19.68
N SER A 79 -11.06 -1.53 19.05
CA SER A 79 -9.73 -1.16 19.50
C SER A 79 -9.57 0.36 19.69
N SER A 80 -9.98 1.17 18.70
CA SER A 80 -9.94 2.63 18.80
C SER A 80 -10.92 3.21 19.84
N TYR A 81 -12.04 2.53 20.10
CA TYR A 81 -13.01 2.92 21.11
C TYR A 81 -12.51 2.63 22.53
N LEU A 82 -11.96 1.45 22.78
CA LEU A 82 -11.40 1.07 24.08
C LEU A 82 -10.30 2.03 24.55
N ASN A 83 -9.47 2.46 23.61
CA ASN A 83 -8.36 3.37 23.90
C ASN A 83 -8.75 4.86 23.81
N ALA A 84 -10.03 5.17 23.61
CA ALA A 84 -10.50 6.54 23.53
C ALA A 84 -10.19 7.31 24.83
N GLY A 85 -9.40 8.38 24.74
CA GLY A 85 -8.99 9.16 25.90
C GLY A 85 -7.72 8.67 26.62
N GLY A 86 -7.08 7.58 26.15
CA GLY A 86 -5.74 7.18 26.58
C GLY A 86 -4.64 8.13 26.05
N VAL A 87 -3.38 7.73 26.17
CA VAL A 87 -2.16 8.55 25.90
C VAL A 87 -2.17 9.27 24.54
N SER A 88 -3.01 8.82 23.60
CA SER A 88 -3.39 9.60 22.40
C SER A 88 -4.60 9.08 21.62
N GLY A 89 -5.44 8.23 22.21
CA GLY A 89 -6.47 7.49 21.47
C GLY A 89 -7.60 8.39 20.95
N SER A 90 -7.77 8.40 19.63
CA SER A 90 -8.85 9.11 18.96
C SER A 90 -9.77 8.14 18.24
N THR A 91 -11.01 8.01 18.73
CA THR A 91 -12.06 7.24 18.05
C THR A 91 -12.30 7.77 16.63
N LEU A 92 -12.17 9.09 16.41
CA LEU A 92 -12.31 9.70 15.09
C LEU A 92 -11.29 9.15 14.09
N ARG A 93 -10.02 8.97 14.49
CA ARG A 93 -8.99 8.38 13.62
C ARG A 93 -9.34 6.94 13.25
N GLY A 94 -9.89 6.18 14.19
CA GLY A 94 -10.38 4.84 13.92
C GLY A 94 -11.54 4.81 12.93
N ILE A 95 -12.53 5.69 13.12
CA ILE A 95 -13.66 5.85 12.19
C ILE A 95 -13.16 6.18 10.78
N VAL A 96 -12.28 7.18 10.66
CA VAL A 96 -11.68 7.59 9.37
C VAL A 96 -10.94 6.43 8.71
N PHE A 97 -10.15 5.68 9.47
CA PHE A 97 -9.42 4.51 8.97
C PHE A 97 -10.37 3.45 8.41
N ILE A 98 -11.44 3.11 9.14
CA ILE A 98 -12.43 2.11 8.72
C ILE A 98 -13.21 2.57 7.50
N CYS A 99 -13.65 3.82 7.47
CA CYS A 99 -14.28 4.42 6.30
C CYS A 99 -13.36 4.25 5.08
N THR A 100 -12.07 4.55 5.23
CA THR A 100 -11.07 4.39 4.16
C THR A 100 -10.97 2.93 3.69
N VAL A 101 -10.91 1.95 4.60
CA VAL A 101 -10.83 0.52 4.26
C VAL A 101 -12.09 0.04 3.51
N VAL A 102 -13.27 0.43 4.00
CA VAL A 102 -14.56 0.11 3.35
C VAL A 102 -14.64 0.76 1.98
N GLU A 103 -14.20 2.02 1.86
CA GLU A 103 -14.20 2.76 0.59
C GLU A 103 -13.29 2.11 -0.44
N ILE A 104 -12.08 1.68 -0.07
CA ILE A 104 -11.18 0.91 -0.96
C ILE A 104 -11.93 -0.27 -1.55
N PHE A 105 -12.50 -1.11 -0.68
CA PHE A 105 -13.14 -2.34 -1.11
C PHE A 105 -14.34 -2.07 -2.03
N ALA A 106 -15.21 -1.16 -1.61
CA ALA A 106 -16.41 -0.81 -2.35
C ALA A 106 -16.08 -0.14 -3.69
N PHE A 107 -15.09 0.76 -3.74
CA PHE A 107 -14.62 1.42 -4.95
C PHE A 107 -14.08 0.42 -5.97
N ILE A 108 -13.18 -0.47 -5.56
CA ILE A 108 -12.63 -1.50 -6.45
C ILE A 108 -13.73 -2.43 -6.95
N LYS A 109 -14.65 -2.86 -6.09
CA LYS A 109 -15.80 -3.69 -6.47
C LYS A 109 -16.67 -2.99 -7.51
N VAL A 110 -17.00 -1.72 -7.31
CA VAL A 110 -17.84 -0.93 -8.23
C VAL A 110 -17.19 -0.83 -9.61
N LEU A 111 -15.89 -0.51 -9.68
CA LEU A 111 -15.19 -0.42 -10.96
C LEU A 111 -15.05 -1.77 -11.66
N ALA A 112 -14.73 -2.83 -10.92
CA ALA A 112 -14.59 -4.17 -11.47
C ALA A 112 -15.90 -4.68 -12.08
N VAL A 113 -17.03 -4.53 -11.37
CA VAL A 113 -18.35 -4.95 -11.89
C VAL A 113 -18.77 -4.13 -13.11
N LYS A 114 -18.39 -2.85 -13.17
CA LYS A 114 -18.64 -1.99 -14.33
C LYS A 114 -17.65 -2.18 -15.48
N LYS A 115 -16.61 -3.02 -15.33
CA LYS A 115 -15.50 -3.19 -16.27
C LYS A 115 -14.71 -1.89 -16.53
N GLN A 116 -14.49 -1.11 -15.47
CA GLN A 116 -13.87 0.21 -15.52
C GLN A 116 -12.56 0.29 -14.73
N LEU A 117 -11.93 -0.84 -14.37
CA LEU A 117 -10.61 -0.81 -13.73
C LEU A 117 -9.53 -0.17 -14.62
N SER A 118 -9.69 -0.25 -15.94
CA SER A 118 -8.80 0.45 -16.88
C SER A 118 -8.81 1.97 -16.70
N VAL A 119 -9.92 2.57 -16.26
CA VAL A 119 -10.01 3.99 -15.92
C VAL A 119 -9.17 4.28 -14.67
N LEU A 120 -9.29 3.47 -13.62
CA LEU A 120 -8.48 3.59 -12.41
C LEU A 120 -6.99 3.55 -12.74
N PHE A 121 -6.52 2.55 -13.48
CA PHE A 121 -5.10 2.42 -13.75
C PHE A 121 -4.56 3.60 -14.56
N LYS A 122 -5.31 4.08 -15.57
CA LYS A 122 -4.92 5.28 -16.33
C LYS A 122 -4.85 6.52 -15.44
N SER A 123 -5.85 6.75 -14.59
CA SER A 123 -5.87 7.89 -13.66
C SER A 123 -4.70 7.82 -12.69
N PHE A 124 -4.48 6.66 -12.06
CA PHE A 124 -3.42 6.46 -11.07
C PHE A 124 -2.04 6.60 -11.70
N TYR A 125 -1.84 6.11 -12.92
CA TYR A 125 -0.60 6.32 -13.67
C TYR A 125 -0.33 7.81 -13.93
N VAL A 126 -1.31 8.56 -14.44
CA VAL A 126 -1.14 9.99 -14.76
C VAL A 126 -0.89 10.81 -13.49
N LEU A 127 -1.66 10.55 -12.43
CA LEU A 127 -1.51 11.22 -11.14
C LEU A 127 -0.15 10.91 -10.50
N SER A 128 0.26 9.63 -10.46
CA SER A 128 1.58 9.25 -9.96
C SER A 128 2.71 9.90 -10.76
N LEU A 129 2.60 9.96 -12.09
CA LEU A 129 3.59 10.63 -12.91
C LEU A 129 3.67 12.13 -12.57
N PHE A 130 2.53 12.81 -12.51
CA PHE A 130 2.45 14.23 -12.14
C PHE A 130 3.13 14.50 -10.79
N TYR A 131 2.79 13.68 -9.80
CA TYR A 131 3.27 13.82 -8.45
C TYR A 131 4.74 13.47 -8.26
N CYS A 132 5.25 12.43 -8.93
CA CYS A 132 6.68 12.15 -9.01
C CYS A 132 7.43 13.34 -9.62
N VAL A 133 6.99 13.83 -10.79
CA VAL A 133 7.66 14.96 -11.47
C VAL A 133 7.69 16.21 -10.58
N ILE A 134 6.56 16.61 -9.99
CA ILE A 134 6.53 17.81 -9.15
C ILE A 134 7.38 17.65 -7.90
N THR A 135 7.30 16.48 -7.24
CA THR A 135 8.10 16.24 -6.03
C THR A 135 9.58 16.32 -6.33
N ASP A 136 10.02 15.75 -7.44
CA ASP A 136 11.43 15.73 -7.85
C ASP A 136 11.91 17.11 -8.30
N LEU A 137 11.07 17.88 -9.02
CA LEU A 137 11.39 19.26 -9.37
C LEU A 137 11.56 20.11 -8.11
N ILE A 138 10.68 19.97 -7.12
CA ILE A 138 10.79 20.70 -5.84
C ILE A 138 12.06 20.26 -5.09
N LEU A 139 12.35 18.96 -5.07
CA LEU A 139 13.56 18.42 -4.45
C LEU A 139 14.83 19.02 -5.05
N LEU A 140 14.91 19.13 -6.37
CA LEU A 140 16.09 19.65 -7.07
C LEU A 140 16.21 21.18 -7.01
N LEU A 141 15.08 21.89 -7.07
CA LEU A 141 15.07 23.36 -7.13
C LEU A 141 15.12 24.00 -5.73
N ILE A 142 14.54 23.35 -4.71
CA ILE A 142 14.39 23.90 -3.36
C ILE A 142 14.73 22.81 -2.32
N PRO A 143 15.99 22.33 -2.26
CA PRO A 143 16.36 21.24 -1.34
C PRO A 143 16.17 21.60 0.14
N ASN A 144 16.27 22.89 0.50
CA ASN A 144 16.07 23.36 1.87
C ASN A 144 14.64 23.17 2.39
N LEU A 145 13.65 23.01 1.49
CA LEU A 145 12.26 22.78 1.85
C LEU A 145 12.08 21.50 2.67
N TYR A 146 12.89 20.46 2.38
CA TYR A 146 12.89 19.20 3.11
C TYR A 146 13.26 19.39 4.59
N TYR A 147 14.34 20.13 4.86
CA TYR A 147 14.83 20.39 6.22
C TYR A 147 13.87 21.30 7.00
N ALA A 148 13.28 22.28 6.32
CA ALA A 148 12.31 23.17 6.93
C ALA A 148 11.02 22.46 7.39
N ASN A 149 10.71 21.27 6.84
CA ASN A 149 9.43 20.58 7.06
C ASN A 149 9.59 19.19 7.70
N ILE A 150 10.49 19.06 8.66
CA ILE A 150 10.65 17.84 9.48
C ILE A 150 10.87 16.61 8.58
N SER A 151 11.77 16.75 7.60
CA SER A 151 12.16 15.66 6.70
C SER A 151 11.02 15.14 5.80
N ASN A 152 10.11 16.02 5.39
CA ASN A 152 9.05 15.71 4.43
C ASN A 152 9.28 16.41 3.09
N TYR A 153 9.05 15.66 2.00
CA TYR A 153 9.04 16.17 0.63
C TYR A 153 7.65 16.69 0.27
N PHE A 154 7.47 17.12 -0.99
CA PHE A 154 6.15 17.57 -1.47
C PHE A 154 5.05 16.54 -1.19
N ILE A 155 5.37 15.25 -1.31
CA ILE A 155 4.45 14.16 -1.00
C ILE A 155 5.12 13.22 -0.01
N GLY A 156 4.71 13.34 1.25
CA GLY A 156 5.15 12.38 2.25
C GLY A 156 6.62 12.54 2.65
N ASN A 157 7.15 11.45 3.21
CA ASN A 157 8.56 11.29 3.58
C ASN A 157 9.33 10.54 2.47
N LYS A 158 10.63 10.25 2.71
CA LYS A 158 11.48 9.52 1.75
C LYS A 158 10.86 8.21 1.26
N PHE A 159 10.25 7.43 2.15
CA PHE A 159 9.58 6.16 1.79
C PHE A 159 8.41 6.38 0.84
N THR A 160 7.60 7.41 1.10
CA THR A 160 6.45 7.74 0.25
C THR A 160 6.92 8.10 -1.16
N VAL A 161 7.95 8.94 -1.26
CA VAL A 161 8.53 9.35 -2.55
C VAL A 161 9.12 8.15 -3.30
N SER A 162 9.99 7.37 -2.66
CA SER A 162 10.63 6.21 -3.32
C SER A 162 9.61 5.16 -3.74
N TYR A 163 8.63 4.84 -2.89
CA TYR A 163 7.62 3.82 -3.22
C TYR A 163 6.65 4.31 -4.29
N LEU A 164 6.31 5.61 -4.33
CA LEU A 164 5.47 6.15 -5.39
C LEU A 164 6.10 5.97 -6.78
N HIS A 165 7.42 6.12 -6.89
CA HIS A 165 8.16 5.83 -8.12
C HIS A 165 8.09 4.34 -8.51
N ILE A 166 8.20 3.43 -7.53
CA ILE A 166 8.00 1.99 -7.78
C ILE A 166 6.56 1.70 -8.23
N TYR A 167 5.56 2.36 -7.61
CA TYR A 167 4.16 2.21 -8.00
C TYR A 167 3.92 2.72 -9.43
N LEU A 168 4.55 3.82 -9.82
CA LEU A 168 4.51 4.34 -11.19
C LEU A 168 5.01 3.31 -12.21
N VAL A 169 6.13 2.63 -11.91
CA VAL A 169 6.66 1.53 -12.74
C VAL A 169 5.62 0.42 -12.91
N ILE A 170 4.99 -0.02 -11.81
CA ILE A 170 3.98 -1.08 -11.84
C ILE A 170 2.73 -0.65 -12.61
N PHE A 171 2.23 0.57 -12.42
CA PHE A 171 1.08 1.09 -13.17
C PHE A 171 1.38 1.21 -14.67
N TYR A 172 2.56 1.74 -15.03
CA TYR A 172 2.99 1.82 -16.43
C TYR A 172 3.08 0.45 -17.09
N TYR A 173 3.72 -0.51 -16.40
CA TYR A 173 3.82 -1.88 -16.87
C TYR A 173 2.43 -2.50 -17.07
N PHE A 174 1.53 -2.35 -16.10
CA PHE A 174 0.18 -2.91 -16.18
C PHE A 174 -0.59 -2.39 -17.41
N ILE A 175 -0.57 -1.08 -17.66
CA ILE A 175 -1.29 -0.46 -18.79
C ILE A 175 -0.70 -0.87 -20.15
N ASN A 176 0.61 -1.07 -20.23
CA ASN A 176 1.32 -1.35 -21.48
C ASN A 176 1.76 -2.81 -21.62
N LYS A 177 1.29 -3.70 -20.74
CA LYS A 177 1.76 -5.09 -20.62
C LYS A 177 1.75 -5.82 -21.96
N GLU A 178 0.62 -5.80 -22.66
CA GLU A 178 0.48 -6.49 -23.94
C GLU A 178 1.47 -5.99 -25.00
N LYS A 179 1.71 -4.67 -25.06
CA LYS A 179 2.67 -4.08 -26.00
C LYS A 179 4.11 -4.44 -25.63
N ILE A 180 4.42 -4.43 -24.34
CA ILE A 180 5.75 -4.80 -23.82
C ILE A 180 6.04 -6.29 -24.11
N GLU A 181 5.07 -7.18 -23.86
CA GLU A 181 5.21 -8.62 -24.10
C GLU A 181 5.31 -8.93 -25.61
N ARG A 182 4.58 -8.20 -26.46
CA ARG A 182 4.65 -8.31 -27.93
C ARG A 182 5.94 -7.76 -28.57
N GLY A 183 6.87 -7.18 -27.81
CA GLY A 183 8.16 -6.73 -28.36
C GLY A 183 8.25 -5.26 -28.73
N PHE A 184 7.33 -4.40 -28.30
CA PHE A 184 7.42 -2.96 -28.62
C PHE A 184 8.56 -2.30 -27.86
N ASN A 185 9.70 -2.12 -28.54
CA ASN A 185 10.95 -1.60 -27.96
C ASN A 185 10.78 -0.22 -27.29
N SER A 186 9.96 0.68 -27.85
CA SER A 186 9.73 2.00 -27.25
C SER A 186 9.08 1.92 -25.86
N LYS A 187 8.11 1.02 -25.66
CA LYS A 187 7.45 0.82 -24.36
C LYS A 187 8.36 0.11 -23.37
N ARG A 188 9.19 -0.81 -23.84
CA ARG A 188 10.25 -1.43 -23.02
C ARG A 188 11.28 -0.40 -22.55
N MET A 189 11.73 0.48 -23.44
CA MET A 189 12.69 1.54 -23.12
C MET A 189 12.14 2.49 -22.05
N ILE A 190 10.89 2.96 -22.21
CA ILE A 190 10.24 3.83 -21.21
C ILE A 190 10.11 3.11 -19.85
N LEU A 191 9.78 1.81 -19.83
CA LEU A 191 9.75 1.04 -18.59
C LEU A 191 11.14 1.03 -17.91
N ILE A 192 12.20 0.80 -18.67
CA ILE A 192 13.58 0.84 -18.17
C ILE A 192 13.92 2.24 -17.63
N CYS A 193 13.55 3.31 -18.34
CA CYS A 193 13.74 4.68 -17.87
C CYS A 193 13.02 4.93 -16.53
N TYR A 194 11.78 4.45 -16.37
CA TYR A 194 11.07 4.58 -15.09
C TYR A 194 11.71 3.77 -13.97
N PHE A 195 12.28 2.60 -14.25
CA PHE A 195 13.05 1.85 -13.25
C PHE A 195 14.32 2.59 -12.83
N LEU A 196 15.09 3.12 -13.79
CA LEU A 196 16.28 3.91 -13.50
C LEU A 196 15.93 5.16 -12.70
N TRP A 197 14.84 5.83 -13.05
CA TRP A 197 14.34 6.98 -12.32
C TRP A 197 13.98 6.63 -10.86
N ALA A 198 13.24 5.54 -10.64
CA ALA A 198 12.91 5.06 -9.29
C ALA A 198 14.17 4.73 -8.46
N PHE A 199 15.17 4.11 -9.09
CA PHE A 199 16.44 3.78 -8.44
C PHE A 199 17.22 5.03 -8.06
N ILE A 200 17.37 5.99 -8.99
CA ILE A 200 18.08 7.26 -8.77
C ILE A 200 17.42 8.06 -7.64
N ILE A 201 16.09 8.21 -7.64
CA ILE A 201 15.40 8.94 -6.59
C ILE A 201 15.53 8.24 -5.23
N SER A 202 15.50 6.91 -5.20
CA SER A 202 15.74 6.15 -3.96
C SER A 202 17.16 6.39 -3.40
N PHE A 203 18.15 6.56 -4.28
CA PHE A 203 19.51 6.93 -3.88
C PHE A 203 19.61 8.38 -3.38
N ILE A 204 19.05 9.35 -4.13
CA ILE A 204 19.05 10.78 -3.74
C ILE A 204 18.33 11.01 -2.41
N THR A 205 17.26 10.27 -2.14
CA THR A 205 16.48 10.38 -0.90
C THR A 205 17.02 9.51 0.25
N GLU A 206 18.18 8.84 0.05
CA GLU A 206 18.81 7.94 1.03
C GLU A 206 17.81 6.91 1.59
N CYS A 207 17.03 6.32 0.69
CA CYS A 207 15.99 5.35 0.98
C CYS A 207 16.45 3.95 0.58
N THR A 208 17.21 3.30 1.46
CA THR A 208 17.75 1.95 1.26
C THR A 208 16.66 0.91 1.01
N THR A 209 15.53 1.01 1.71
CA THR A 209 14.36 0.14 1.45
C THR A 209 13.74 0.38 0.06
N GLY A 210 13.81 1.61 -0.48
CA GLY A 210 13.42 1.93 -1.85
C GLY A 210 14.34 1.30 -2.89
N ILE A 211 15.66 1.31 -2.65
CA ILE A 211 16.67 0.64 -3.48
C ILE A 211 16.42 -0.87 -3.51
N ILE A 212 16.30 -1.49 -2.32
CA ILE A 212 15.99 -2.92 -2.19
C ILE A 212 14.64 -3.24 -2.87
N GLY A 213 13.63 -2.38 -2.70
CA GLY A 213 12.34 -2.52 -3.37
C GLY A 213 12.46 -2.56 -4.90
N CYS A 214 13.27 -1.69 -5.50
CA CYS A 214 13.56 -1.71 -6.93
C CYS A 214 14.19 -3.04 -7.38
N LEU A 215 15.18 -3.53 -6.63
CA LEU A 215 15.85 -4.81 -6.91
C LEU A 215 14.88 -6.00 -6.81
N LEU A 216 14.07 -6.05 -5.75
CA LEU A 216 13.06 -7.09 -5.55
C LEU A 216 12.05 -7.11 -6.70
N VAL A 217 11.57 -5.94 -7.15
CA VAL A 217 10.66 -5.85 -8.29
C VAL A 217 11.30 -6.42 -9.56
N LEU A 218 12.57 -6.11 -9.85
CA LEU A 218 13.29 -6.68 -11.00
C LEU A 218 13.41 -8.20 -10.93
N ILE A 219 13.72 -8.76 -9.75
CA ILE A 219 13.77 -10.21 -9.52
C ILE A 219 12.39 -10.82 -9.75
N PHE A 220 11.36 -10.25 -9.15
CA PHE A 220 9.98 -10.76 -9.21
C PHE A 220 9.33 -10.66 -10.59
N PHE A 221 9.76 -9.73 -11.45
CA PHE A 221 9.34 -9.71 -12.85
C PHE A 221 9.74 -10.99 -13.59
N LYS A 222 10.89 -11.59 -13.27
CA LYS A 222 11.39 -12.84 -13.87
C LYS A 222 10.66 -14.09 -13.33
N ILE A 223 10.02 -13.99 -12.17
CA ILE A 223 9.30 -15.11 -11.54
C ILE A 223 8.00 -15.42 -12.30
N LYS A 224 7.68 -16.71 -12.50
CA LYS A 224 6.45 -17.17 -13.15
C LYS A 224 5.21 -16.80 -12.33
N SER A 225 4.11 -16.43 -13.00
CA SER A 225 2.89 -15.94 -12.32
C SER A 225 2.28 -16.95 -11.34
N ASN A 226 2.41 -18.26 -11.61
CA ASN A 226 1.90 -19.34 -10.75
C ASN A 226 2.62 -19.45 -9.39
N LEU A 227 3.76 -18.78 -9.21
CA LEU A 227 4.46 -18.74 -7.93
C LEU A 227 3.89 -17.69 -6.98
N PHE A 228 3.09 -16.74 -7.48
CA PHE A 228 2.40 -15.76 -6.65
C PHE A 228 1.04 -16.33 -6.22
N THR A 229 1.00 -16.87 -5.00
CA THR A 229 -0.21 -17.47 -4.41
C THR A 229 -0.42 -16.96 -3.00
N ALA A 230 -1.65 -17.00 -2.50
CA ALA A 230 -1.97 -16.55 -1.14
C ALA A 230 -1.21 -17.34 -0.07
N LYS A 231 -1.03 -18.66 -0.26
CA LYS A 231 -0.27 -19.52 0.65
C LYS A 231 1.20 -19.11 0.74
N LYS A 232 1.82 -18.84 -0.41
CA LYS A 232 3.22 -18.39 -0.46
C LYS A 232 3.39 -16.99 0.09
N TRP A 233 2.40 -16.11 -0.12
CA TRP A 233 2.38 -14.80 0.53
C TRP A 233 2.32 -14.93 2.06
N LEU A 234 1.46 -15.81 2.60
CA LEU A 234 1.36 -16.01 4.04
C LEU A 234 2.67 -16.54 4.64
N LEU A 235 3.32 -17.49 3.96
CA LEU A 235 4.64 -17.97 4.35
C LEU A 235 5.67 -16.83 4.31
N LEU A 236 5.66 -16.03 3.24
CA LEU A 236 6.57 -14.90 3.10
C LEU A 236 6.35 -13.87 4.22
N LEU A 237 5.10 -13.55 4.56
CA LEU A 237 4.77 -12.66 5.68
C LEU A 237 5.32 -13.21 7.00
N ALA A 238 5.04 -14.48 7.30
CA ALA A 238 5.52 -15.13 8.52
C ALA A 238 7.06 -15.08 8.60
N VAL A 239 7.76 -15.36 7.50
CA VAL A 239 9.22 -15.35 7.44
C VAL A 239 9.76 -13.93 7.56
N SER A 240 9.28 -12.99 6.74
CA SER A 240 9.78 -11.61 6.69
C SER A 240 9.59 -10.88 8.01
N ASP A 241 8.44 -11.02 8.66
CA ASP A 241 8.13 -10.30 9.89
C ASP A 241 8.57 -11.02 11.18
N SER A 242 9.19 -12.21 11.10
CA SER A 242 9.72 -12.90 12.30
C SER A 242 11.24 -13.10 12.28
N ILE A 243 11.87 -13.24 11.11
CA ILE A 243 13.29 -13.58 11.00
C ILE A 243 14.19 -12.60 11.75
N LEU A 244 14.02 -11.29 11.53
CA LEU A 244 14.87 -10.29 12.17
C LEU A 244 14.56 -10.13 13.66
N ILE A 245 13.34 -10.43 14.09
CA ILE A 245 12.95 -10.32 15.51
C ILE A 245 13.52 -11.50 16.30
N LEU A 246 13.51 -12.70 15.72
CA LEU A 246 13.88 -13.93 16.43
C LEU A 246 15.36 -14.31 16.28
N PHE A 247 16.01 -13.86 15.21
CA PHE A 247 17.36 -14.32 14.84
C PHE A 247 18.31 -13.17 14.49
N ASP A 248 18.08 -11.96 15.01
CA ASP A 248 18.93 -10.78 14.81
C ASP A 248 20.42 -11.09 15.05
N ASN A 249 20.76 -11.63 16.21
CA ASN A 249 22.13 -11.89 16.63
C ASN A 249 22.82 -12.90 15.71
N LEU A 250 22.11 -13.95 15.30
CA LEU A 250 22.65 -14.95 14.37
C LEU A 250 22.87 -14.35 12.98
N ILE A 251 21.89 -13.61 12.45
CA ILE A 251 21.94 -13.04 11.10
C ILE A 251 23.02 -11.96 11.00
N LEU A 252 23.04 -11.05 11.97
CA LEU A 252 23.97 -9.93 12.03
C LEU A 252 25.39 -10.38 12.38
N SER A 253 25.59 -11.60 12.89
CA SER A 253 26.93 -12.17 13.07
C SER A 253 27.55 -12.75 11.79
N ILE A 254 26.77 -12.92 10.71
CA ILE A 254 27.26 -13.48 9.45
C ILE A 254 28.13 -12.43 8.73
N PRO A 255 29.43 -12.68 8.45
CA PRO A 255 30.34 -11.68 7.89
C PRO A 255 29.88 -11.10 6.55
N VAL A 256 29.28 -11.94 5.69
CA VAL A 256 28.73 -11.50 4.39
C VAL A 256 27.57 -10.53 4.57
N VAL A 257 26.73 -10.77 5.59
CA VAL A 257 25.59 -9.90 5.90
C VAL A 257 26.09 -8.57 6.48
N GLN A 258 27.06 -8.60 7.38
CA GLN A 258 27.69 -7.39 7.92
C GLN A 258 28.31 -6.53 6.83
N TYR A 259 29.10 -7.13 5.93
CA TYR A 259 29.70 -6.42 4.80
C TYR A 259 28.64 -5.79 3.90
N PHE A 260 27.56 -6.50 3.62
CA PHE A 260 26.47 -5.94 2.81
C PHE A 260 25.79 -4.75 3.50
N ILE A 261 25.47 -4.86 4.79
CA ILE A 261 24.82 -3.79 5.55
C ILE A 261 25.73 -2.57 5.67
N ILE A 262 26.98 -2.75 6.12
CA ILE A 262 27.89 -1.64 6.39
C ILE A 262 28.47 -1.06 5.09
N ASN A 263 29.02 -1.90 4.23
CA ASN A 263 29.84 -1.45 3.11
C ASN A 263 29.05 -1.28 1.80
N VAL A 264 27.91 -1.97 1.64
CA VAL A 264 27.08 -1.83 0.43
C VAL A 264 25.90 -0.90 0.65
N LEU A 265 25.18 -1.05 1.77
CA LEU A 265 24.03 -0.19 2.08
C LEU A 265 24.42 1.10 2.81
N GLY A 266 25.59 1.14 3.47
CA GLY A 266 26.02 2.29 4.27
C GLY A 266 25.23 2.41 5.59
N GLU A 267 24.69 1.31 6.11
CA GLU A 267 23.85 1.29 7.29
C GLU A 267 24.62 0.80 8.52
N SER A 268 24.19 1.19 9.72
CA SER A 268 24.76 0.67 10.96
C SER A 268 24.33 -0.79 11.22
N LEU A 269 25.14 -1.54 11.98
CA LEU A 269 24.86 -2.95 12.28
C LEU A 269 23.60 -3.17 13.11
N ASP A 270 23.20 -2.19 13.91
CA ASP A 270 21.90 -2.17 14.61
C ASP A 270 20.73 -1.77 13.68
N LEU A 271 20.98 -1.69 12.37
CA LEU A 271 20.05 -1.34 11.30
C LEU A 271 19.35 0.01 11.54
N HIS A 272 20.10 1.01 12.00
CA HIS A 272 19.65 2.34 12.44
C HIS A 272 18.75 2.32 13.70
N GLY A 273 19.18 1.63 14.75
CA GLY A 273 18.45 1.56 16.03
C GLY A 273 17.19 0.70 16.00
N ARG A 274 16.95 -0.08 14.95
CA ARG A 274 15.75 -0.93 14.82
C ARG A 274 15.66 -2.02 15.89
N LEU A 275 16.81 -2.60 16.27
CA LEU A 275 16.85 -3.60 17.34
C LEU A 275 16.38 -3.03 18.67
N GLN A 276 16.83 -1.81 19.00
CA GLN A 276 16.39 -1.09 20.20
C GLN A 276 14.88 -0.77 20.15
N MET A 277 14.36 -0.45 18.95
CA MET A 277 12.91 -0.26 18.78
C MET A 277 12.14 -1.56 19.01
N TYR A 278 12.61 -2.71 18.52
CA TYR A 278 11.96 -3.99 18.78
C TYR A 278 11.92 -4.32 20.28
N GLU A 279 13.04 -4.15 20.98
CA GLU A 279 13.12 -4.34 22.44
C GLU A 279 12.14 -3.43 23.20
N SER A 280 11.94 -2.20 22.72
CA SER A 280 11.04 -1.23 23.36
C SER A 280 9.56 -1.45 23.03
N VAL A 281 9.26 -1.91 21.81
CA VAL A 281 7.88 -2.09 21.31
C VAL A 281 7.25 -3.38 21.83
N LEU A 282 8.04 -4.43 22.04
CA LEU A 282 7.52 -5.74 22.47
C LEU A 282 6.81 -5.70 23.83
N PRO A 283 7.34 -5.06 24.90
CA PRO A 283 6.61 -4.91 26.17
C PRO A 283 5.29 -4.15 26.01
N LEU A 284 5.26 -3.10 25.20
CA LEU A 284 4.05 -2.32 24.93
C LEU A 284 2.96 -3.16 24.25
N ILE A 285 3.32 -4.07 23.36
CA ILE A 285 2.39 -5.04 22.77
C ILE A 285 1.87 -6.02 23.83
N GLN A 286 2.66 -6.40 24.82
CA GLN A 286 2.22 -7.31 25.88
C GLN A 286 1.17 -6.67 26.81
N GLU A 287 1.29 -5.36 27.07
CA GLU A 287 0.32 -4.62 27.90
C GLU A 287 -1.09 -4.60 27.27
N GLU A 288 -1.19 -4.30 25.97
CA GLU A 288 -2.47 -4.28 25.23
C GLU A 288 -2.53 -5.36 24.14
N PHE A 289 -2.25 -6.60 24.53
CA PHE A 289 -2.06 -7.71 23.59
C PHE A 289 -3.28 -8.03 22.72
N LEU A 290 -4.49 -7.99 23.29
CA LEU A 290 -5.70 -8.48 22.59
C LEU A 290 -6.19 -7.50 21.52
N PHE A 291 -6.30 -6.22 21.88
CA PHE A 291 -6.94 -5.19 21.06
C PHE A 291 -6.01 -4.04 20.67
N GLY A 292 -4.78 -3.97 21.18
CA GLY A 292 -3.83 -2.89 20.85
C GLY A 292 -4.35 -1.51 21.27
N TYR A 293 -3.76 -0.46 20.68
CA TYR A 293 -3.93 0.94 21.10
C TYR A 293 -4.78 1.80 20.15
N GLY A 294 -5.45 1.19 19.18
CA GLY A 294 -6.33 1.86 18.24
C GLY A 294 -5.77 2.01 16.82
N ALA A 295 -6.67 1.90 15.86
CA ALA A 295 -6.42 2.05 14.44
C ALA A 295 -5.83 3.43 14.09
N ASN A 296 -4.76 3.43 13.28
CA ASN A 296 -4.08 4.62 12.80
C ASN A 296 -3.60 5.58 13.91
N ASN A 297 -3.26 5.04 15.09
CA ASN A 297 -2.77 5.80 16.23
C ASN A 297 -1.33 5.46 16.67
N TYR A 298 -0.68 4.51 15.98
CA TYR A 298 0.63 3.95 16.36
C TYR A 298 1.71 5.01 16.59
N TYR A 299 1.80 6.07 15.77
CA TYR A 299 2.84 7.10 15.92
C TYR A 299 2.71 7.80 17.28
N ASN A 300 1.51 8.24 17.65
CA ASN A 300 1.33 8.96 18.90
C ASN A 300 1.56 8.04 20.10
N VAL A 301 1.10 6.79 20.04
CA VAL A 301 1.29 5.78 21.10
C VAL A 301 2.77 5.49 21.31
N LEU A 302 3.50 5.14 20.23
CA LEU A 302 4.90 4.76 20.32
C LEU A 302 5.80 5.93 20.69
N TYR A 303 5.52 7.13 20.17
CA TYR A 303 6.34 8.30 20.47
C TYR A 303 6.11 8.80 21.92
N SER A 304 4.88 8.68 22.43
CA SER A 304 4.58 9.09 23.81
C SER A 304 5.17 8.11 24.83
N LEU A 305 5.01 6.80 24.62
CA LEU A 305 5.36 5.76 25.58
C LEU A 305 6.82 5.32 25.50
N VAL A 306 7.38 5.15 24.30
CA VAL A 306 8.71 4.56 24.10
C VAL A 306 9.63 5.42 23.22
N LYS A 307 9.22 6.65 22.90
CA LYS A 307 9.97 7.61 22.06
C LYS A 307 10.37 7.07 20.68
N ALA A 308 9.71 6.02 20.22
CA ALA A 308 9.91 5.47 18.89
C ALA A 308 8.92 6.12 17.90
N PRO A 309 9.36 6.53 16.70
CA PRO A 309 8.46 7.11 15.71
C PRO A 309 7.45 6.08 15.22
N ASN A 310 7.84 4.80 15.17
CA ASN A 310 6.99 3.71 14.74
C ASN A 310 7.62 2.34 15.15
N ALA A 311 6.95 1.23 14.84
CA ALA A 311 7.42 -0.11 15.25
C ALA A 311 8.50 -0.74 14.35
N GLN A 312 8.90 -0.07 13.26
CA GLN A 312 9.88 -0.56 12.25
C GLN A 312 9.62 -1.93 11.62
N ASN A 313 8.47 -2.54 11.93
CA ASN A 313 8.04 -3.81 11.36
C ASN A 313 6.53 -3.75 11.07
N GLY A 314 6.10 -4.21 9.90
CA GLY A 314 4.71 -4.10 9.46
C GLY A 314 3.74 -4.93 10.30
N PHE A 315 4.16 -6.13 10.73
CA PHE A 315 3.34 -6.98 11.59
C PHE A 315 3.27 -6.45 13.02
N LEU A 316 4.41 -6.08 13.63
CA LEU A 316 4.43 -5.45 14.96
C LEU A 316 3.61 -4.16 14.99
N ASN A 317 3.69 -3.33 13.95
CA ASN A 317 2.88 -2.13 13.88
C ASN A 317 1.37 -2.42 13.77
N SER A 318 1.00 -3.57 13.22
CA SER A 318 -0.40 -4.03 13.21
C SER A 318 -0.83 -4.50 14.60
N LEU A 319 0.05 -5.19 15.34
CA LEU A 319 -0.20 -5.58 16.74
C LEU A 319 -0.39 -4.36 17.64
N VAL A 320 0.46 -3.34 17.52
CA VAL A 320 0.31 -2.06 18.25
C VAL A 320 -1.05 -1.42 17.96
N GLN A 321 -1.54 -1.47 16.72
CA GLN A 321 -2.79 -0.81 16.36
C GLN A 321 -4.04 -1.59 16.73
N TYR A 322 -4.07 -2.90 16.50
CA TYR A 322 -5.29 -3.70 16.55
C TYR A 322 -5.21 -4.91 17.50
N GLY A 323 -4.08 -5.10 18.16
CA GLY A 323 -3.76 -6.29 18.94
C GLY A 323 -3.68 -7.54 18.08
N ILE A 324 -3.52 -8.69 18.73
CA ILE A 324 -3.46 -9.98 18.05
C ILE A 324 -4.77 -10.31 17.33
N ILE A 325 -5.92 -9.96 17.93
CA ILE A 325 -7.24 -10.30 17.36
C ILE A 325 -7.45 -9.54 16.05
N GLY A 326 -7.20 -8.23 16.04
CA GLY A 326 -7.35 -7.42 14.84
C GLY A 326 -6.29 -7.70 13.78
N THR A 327 -5.06 -8.02 14.19
CA THR A 327 -3.98 -8.38 13.27
C THR A 327 -4.28 -9.71 12.57
N VAL A 328 -4.75 -10.72 13.29
CA VAL A 328 -5.18 -12.00 12.69
C VAL A 328 -6.37 -11.77 11.76
N ALA A 329 -7.35 -10.96 12.15
CA ALA A 329 -8.48 -10.63 11.27
C ALA A 329 -8.03 -9.92 9.98
N LEU A 330 -7.07 -8.99 10.07
CA LEU A 330 -6.46 -8.33 8.91
C LEU A 330 -5.75 -9.35 8.00
N VAL A 331 -4.91 -10.23 8.56
CA VAL A 331 -4.19 -11.25 7.80
C VAL A 331 -5.16 -12.20 7.10
N ILE A 332 -6.24 -12.63 7.75
CA ILE A 332 -7.29 -13.46 7.14
C ILE A 332 -7.96 -12.73 5.98
N LEU A 333 -8.32 -11.46 6.16
CA LEU A 333 -8.91 -10.63 5.11
C LEU A 333 -7.98 -10.50 3.89
N LEU A 334 -6.70 -10.16 4.12
CA LEU A 334 -5.69 -10.03 3.07
C LEU A 334 -5.45 -11.37 2.35
N TYR A 335 -5.29 -12.46 3.11
CA TYR A 335 -5.14 -13.81 2.57
C TYR A 335 -6.32 -14.18 1.66
N PHE A 336 -7.55 -13.93 2.11
CA PHE A 336 -8.74 -14.27 1.36
C PHE A 336 -8.85 -13.49 0.04
N MET A 337 -8.53 -12.19 0.05
CA MET A 337 -8.50 -11.38 -1.18
C MET A 337 -7.43 -11.87 -2.17
N LEU A 338 -6.23 -12.19 -1.69
CA LEU A 338 -5.17 -12.78 -2.52
C LEU A 338 -5.57 -14.15 -3.07
N TRP A 339 -6.22 -14.98 -2.25
CA TRP A 339 -6.66 -16.32 -2.65
C TRP A 339 -7.71 -16.26 -3.75
N LEU A 340 -8.66 -15.32 -3.65
CA LEU A 340 -9.64 -15.08 -4.71
C LEU A 340 -8.95 -14.61 -6.00
N GLY A 341 -7.94 -13.75 -5.91
CA GLY A 341 -7.29 -13.13 -7.09
C GLY A 341 -6.16 -13.93 -7.76
N GLN A 342 -5.60 -14.96 -7.10
CA GLN A 342 -4.37 -15.64 -7.54
C GLN A 342 -4.42 -16.31 -8.92
N ASN A 343 -5.62 -16.59 -9.44
CA ASN A 343 -5.79 -17.19 -10.76
C ASN A 343 -5.78 -16.18 -11.92
N SER A 344 -5.78 -14.87 -11.64
CA SER A 344 -5.70 -13.86 -12.70
C SER A 344 -4.25 -13.57 -13.10
N LYS A 345 -3.87 -13.95 -14.33
CA LYS A 345 -2.56 -13.60 -14.91
C LYS A 345 -2.37 -12.07 -15.07
N ARG A 346 -3.47 -11.31 -15.19
CA ARG A 346 -3.43 -9.84 -15.23
C ARG A 346 -2.98 -9.26 -13.89
N ALA A 347 -3.26 -9.92 -12.77
CA ALA A 347 -2.92 -9.43 -11.43
C ALA A 347 -1.43 -9.54 -11.06
N LYS A 348 -0.60 -10.24 -11.86
CA LYS A 348 0.84 -10.44 -11.59
C LYS A 348 1.58 -9.17 -11.12
N PRO A 349 1.44 -7.99 -11.76
CA PRO A 349 2.18 -6.78 -11.35
C PRO A 349 1.87 -6.34 -9.92
N PHE A 350 0.62 -6.52 -9.47
CA PHE A 350 0.21 -6.17 -8.12
C PHE A 350 0.61 -7.25 -7.10
N PHE A 351 0.67 -8.51 -7.51
CA PHE A 351 1.30 -9.56 -6.69
C PHE A 351 2.79 -9.29 -6.46
N ILE A 352 3.53 -8.86 -7.49
CA ILE A 352 4.94 -8.44 -7.36
C ILE A 352 5.05 -7.35 -6.30
N LEU A 353 4.17 -6.35 -6.37
CA LEU A 353 4.19 -5.23 -5.44
C LEU A 353 3.85 -5.65 -4.00
N VAL A 354 2.82 -6.47 -3.81
CA VAL A 354 2.44 -7.02 -2.49
C VAL A 354 3.56 -7.85 -1.88
N PHE A 355 4.21 -8.72 -2.67
CA PHE A 355 5.33 -9.54 -2.20
C PHE A 355 6.54 -8.66 -1.85
N MET A 356 6.84 -7.63 -2.65
CA MET A 356 7.92 -6.69 -2.36
C MET A 356 7.64 -5.94 -1.05
N LEU A 357 6.44 -5.38 -0.89
CA LEU A 357 6.05 -4.68 0.33
C LEU A 357 6.10 -5.63 1.55
N THR A 358 5.74 -6.91 1.39
CA THR A 358 5.83 -7.93 2.46
C THR A 358 7.28 -8.23 2.87
N ILE A 359 8.24 -8.16 1.95
CA ILE A 359 9.65 -8.31 2.35
C ILE A 359 10.13 -7.06 3.06
N LEU A 360 9.78 -5.88 2.53
CA LEU A 360 10.14 -4.62 3.16
C LEU A 360 9.45 -4.41 4.51
N SER A 361 8.35 -5.12 4.82
CA SER A 361 7.69 -5.01 6.13
C SER A 361 8.57 -5.48 7.28
N SER A 362 9.60 -6.28 6.99
CA SER A 362 10.58 -6.73 7.97
C SER A 362 11.35 -5.60 8.66
N VAL A 363 11.49 -4.45 8.00
CA VAL A 363 12.33 -3.31 8.45
C VAL A 363 11.67 -1.94 8.24
N GLU A 364 10.41 -1.90 7.81
CA GLU A 364 9.63 -0.68 7.58
C GLU A 364 8.11 -0.98 7.68
N ILE A 365 7.27 0.04 7.86
CA ILE A 365 5.81 -0.16 7.96
C ILE A 365 5.16 -0.05 6.59
N THR A 366 5.28 -1.13 5.83
CA THR A 366 4.67 -1.25 4.49
C THR A 366 3.28 -1.87 4.52
N ILE A 367 2.89 -2.61 5.57
CA ILE A 367 1.55 -3.17 5.77
C ILE A 367 0.60 -2.06 6.27
N ASN A 368 0.27 -1.15 5.37
CA ASN A 368 -0.57 0.01 5.61
C ASN A 368 -1.71 0.08 4.59
N ILE A 369 -2.35 1.24 4.46
CA ILE A 369 -3.49 1.43 3.55
C ILE A 369 -3.15 1.16 2.07
N TYR A 370 -1.91 1.40 1.64
CA TYR A 370 -1.43 1.07 0.30
C TYR A 370 -1.44 -0.43 0.06
N PHE A 371 -0.97 -1.20 1.06
CA PHE A 371 -0.97 -2.66 1.01
C PHE A 371 -2.38 -3.20 0.83
N VAL A 372 -3.33 -2.72 1.65
CA VAL A 372 -4.75 -3.10 1.56
C VAL A 372 -5.30 -2.76 0.17
N PHE A 373 -4.99 -1.57 -0.37
CA PHE A 373 -5.40 -1.16 -1.71
C PHE A 373 -4.87 -2.08 -2.81
N PHE A 374 -3.58 -2.44 -2.79
CA PHE A 374 -3.00 -3.32 -3.81
C PHE A 374 -3.53 -4.75 -3.73
N VAL A 375 -3.77 -5.26 -2.51
CA VAL A 375 -4.45 -6.56 -2.33
C VAL A 375 -5.89 -6.51 -2.84
N ALA A 376 -6.62 -5.42 -2.57
CA ALA A 376 -7.97 -5.23 -3.10
C ALA A 376 -7.98 -5.17 -4.63
N LEU A 377 -6.99 -4.55 -5.27
CA LEU A 377 -6.84 -4.53 -6.74
C LEU A 377 -6.66 -5.93 -7.32
N ILE A 378 -5.88 -6.80 -6.70
CA ILE A 378 -5.70 -8.20 -7.12
C ILE A 378 -7.05 -8.92 -7.19
N PHE A 379 -7.86 -8.78 -6.14
CA PHE A 379 -9.23 -9.29 -6.12
C PHE A 379 -10.10 -8.63 -7.20
N GLY A 380 -10.06 -7.31 -7.32
CA GLY A 380 -10.87 -6.55 -8.28
C GLY A 380 -10.61 -6.95 -9.73
N ILE A 381 -9.35 -7.17 -10.11
CA ILE A 381 -8.97 -7.62 -11.46
C ILE A 381 -9.62 -8.97 -11.76
N ARG A 382 -9.54 -9.92 -10.83
CA ARG A 382 -10.18 -11.23 -11.01
C ARG A 382 -11.70 -11.12 -11.15
N LEU A 383 -12.32 -10.24 -10.37
CA LEU A 383 -13.76 -9.99 -10.43
C LEU A 383 -14.17 -9.41 -11.79
N GLU A 384 -13.39 -8.49 -12.36
CA GLU A 384 -13.61 -7.95 -13.71
C GLU A 384 -13.45 -9.04 -14.80
N ASP A 385 -12.45 -9.93 -14.63
CA ASP A 385 -12.25 -11.08 -15.52
C ASP A 385 -13.49 -12.01 -15.52
N ASP A 386 -14.04 -12.33 -14.34
CA ASP A 386 -15.26 -13.16 -14.21
C ASP A 386 -16.50 -12.53 -14.85
N VAL A 387 -16.66 -11.22 -14.69
CA VAL A 387 -17.77 -10.47 -15.32
C VAL A 387 -17.61 -10.47 -16.83
N SER A 388 -16.37 -10.56 -17.34
CA SER A 388 -16.10 -10.63 -18.77
C SER A 388 -16.50 -11.95 -19.38
N VAL A 389 -16.06 -13.06 -18.79
CA VAL A 389 -16.42 -14.42 -19.24
C VAL A 389 -17.94 -14.63 -19.28
N ARG A 390 -18.68 -14.16 -18.25
CA ARG A 390 -20.14 -14.34 -18.20
C ARG A 390 -20.90 -13.60 -19.30
N LYS A 391 -20.41 -12.44 -19.75
CA LYS A 391 -21.06 -11.72 -20.86
C LYS A 391 -20.85 -12.44 -22.19
N ASP A 392 -19.66 -12.97 -22.42
CA ASP A 392 -19.33 -13.64 -23.67
C ASP A 392 -20.11 -14.96 -23.83
N LEU A 393 -20.46 -15.62 -22.72
CA LEU A 393 -21.31 -16.82 -22.68
C LEU A 393 -22.81 -16.54 -22.87
N MET A 394 -23.29 -15.30 -22.70
CA MET A 394 -24.70 -14.94 -22.93
C MET A 394 -24.95 -14.40 -24.36
N VAL A 395 -23.90 -14.09 -25.10
CA VAL A 395 -23.97 -13.54 -26.47
C VAL A 395 -23.75 -14.64 -27.53
N ARG A 396 -23.32 -15.83 -27.10
CA ARG A 396 -23.31 -17.07 -27.90
C ARG A 396 -24.52 -17.90 -27.53
#